data_AF-B8G5X0-F1
#
_entry.id   AF-B8G5X0-F1
#
_cell.length_a   1.000
_cell.length_b   1.000
_cell.length_c   1.000
_cell.angle_alpha   90.00
_cell.angle_beta   90.00
_cell.angle_gamma   90.00
#
_symmetry.space_group_name_H-M   'P 1'
#
loop_
_entity.id
_entity.type
_entity.pdbx_description
1 polymer ?
#
loop_
_entity_poly.entity_id
_entity_poly.type
_entity_poly.pdbx_seq_one_letter_code
_entity_poly.pdbx_strand_id
1 'polypeptide(L)'
;MARKSSTPATPPPAAINHSTATPAQSSELTFRRQPPFLMWYDDNPKTPVTQKIAAAINAYKARFPGVEPTLVLVNEAEVIPIEGIMVRGMVTVNRHTYWVGQI
;
A
#
# COMPACT_ATOMS: atom_id res chain seq x y z
N MET A 1 29.36 -69.30 -39.95
CA MET A 1 28.24 -68.73 -39.16
C MET A 1 28.68 -67.38 -38.62
N ALA A 2 28.34 -66.29 -39.29
CA ALA A 2 28.80 -64.94 -38.97
C ALA A 2 27.61 -64.07 -38.55
N ARG A 3 27.64 -63.55 -37.32
CA ARG A 3 26.60 -62.65 -36.79
C ARG A 3 26.86 -61.24 -37.33
N LYS A 4 26.00 -60.78 -38.24
CA LYS A 4 25.99 -59.42 -38.76
C LYS A 4 25.53 -58.47 -37.65
N SER A 5 26.38 -57.49 -37.32
CA SER A 5 26.10 -56.37 -36.43
C SER A 5 25.29 -55.30 -37.18
N SER A 6 24.07 -55.04 -36.71
CA SER A 6 23.20 -53.98 -37.22
C SER A 6 23.24 -52.76 -36.29
N THR A 7 23.77 -51.66 -36.78
CA THR A 7 23.71 -50.32 -36.17
C THR A 7 22.40 -49.63 -36.58
N PRO A 8 21.71 -48.89 -35.68
CA PRO A 8 20.73 -47.91 -36.12
C PRO A 8 21.13 -46.46 -35.75
N ALA A 9 21.17 -45.66 -36.81
CA ALA A 9 20.75 -44.26 -36.98
C ALA A 9 20.91 -43.22 -35.84
N THR A 10 21.71 -42.21 -36.18
CA THR A 10 21.76 -40.82 -35.68
C THR A 10 20.37 -40.16 -35.53
N PRO A 11 20.07 -39.46 -34.42
CA PRO A 11 18.98 -38.49 -34.37
C PRO A 11 19.44 -37.08 -34.87
N PRO A 12 18.58 -36.35 -35.60
CA PRO A 12 18.83 -34.99 -36.11
C PRO A 12 18.84 -33.90 -35.03
N PRO A 13 19.36 -32.69 -35.31
CA PRO A 13 19.53 -31.62 -34.32
C PRO A 13 18.17 -31.01 -33.92
N ALA A 14 17.87 -31.02 -32.62
CA ALA A 14 16.67 -30.41 -32.07
C ALA A 14 16.88 -28.90 -31.82
N ALA A 15 16.13 -28.12 -32.61
CA ALA A 15 15.47 -26.84 -32.31
C ALA A 15 16.16 -25.87 -31.35
N ILE A 16 16.62 -24.76 -31.92
CA ILE A 16 16.92 -23.49 -31.25
C ILE A 16 15.59 -22.94 -30.70
N ASN A 17 15.42 -22.95 -29.39
CA ASN A 17 14.33 -22.20 -28.75
C ASN A 17 14.68 -20.71 -28.77
N HIS A 18 14.19 -20.02 -29.79
CA HIS A 18 14.03 -18.57 -29.78
C HIS A 18 12.82 -18.24 -28.90
N SER A 19 13.01 -18.18 -27.58
CA SER A 19 12.07 -17.47 -26.72
C SER A 19 12.29 -15.98 -26.93
N THR A 20 11.45 -15.43 -27.78
CA THR A 20 11.27 -14.01 -28.04
C THR A 20 10.81 -13.26 -26.79
N ALA A 21 11.19 -11.98 -26.76
CA ALA A 21 10.56 -10.85 -26.08
C ALA A 21 10.89 -10.60 -24.59
N THR A 22 11.78 -9.63 -24.41
CA THR A 22 11.55 -8.37 -23.67
C THR A 22 11.64 -8.44 -22.13
N PRO A 23 12.34 -7.47 -21.49
CA PRO A 23 12.86 -7.61 -20.15
C PRO A 23 11.70 -7.71 -19.17
N ALA A 24 11.77 -8.67 -18.24
CA ALA A 24 11.03 -8.61 -17.00
C ALA A 24 11.52 -7.37 -16.26
N GLN A 25 10.84 -6.28 -16.61
CA GLN A 25 10.52 -5.09 -15.87
C GLN A 25 11.36 -4.98 -14.62
N SER A 26 12.34 -4.08 -14.71
CA SER A 26 12.71 -3.17 -13.64
C SER A 26 11.82 -3.40 -12.44
N SER A 27 12.31 -4.17 -11.47
CA SER A 27 11.89 -4.03 -10.10
C SER A 27 12.30 -2.62 -9.71
N GLU A 28 11.56 -1.66 -10.26
CA GLU A 28 11.47 -0.31 -9.80
C GLU A 28 11.08 -0.53 -8.37
N LEU A 29 12.08 -0.42 -7.51
CA LEU A 29 11.96 -0.20 -6.10
C LEU A 29 11.05 1.02 -6.01
N THR A 30 9.75 0.81 -6.14
CA THR A 30 8.73 1.69 -5.63
C THR A 30 9.03 1.56 -4.15
N PHE A 31 9.93 2.41 -3.68
CA PHE A 31 10.10 2.72 -2.28
C PHE A 31 8.68 2.69 -1.76
N ARG A 32 8.39 1.75 -0.86
CA ARG A 32 7.11 1.69 -0.15
C ARG A 32 7.05 2.94 0.72
N ARG A 33 6.96 4.10 0.07
CA ARG A 33 6.75 5.39 0.69
C ARG A 33 5.35 5.27 1.22
N GLN A 34 5.24 5.08 2.53
CA GLN A 34 3.98 5.27 3.23
C GLN A 34 3.38 6.57 2.68
N PRO A 35 2.09 6.57 2.30
CA PRO A 35 1.48 7.78 1.78
C PRO A 35 1.66 8.91 2.80
N PRO A 36 1.79 10.15 2.30
CA PRO A 36 1.93 11.29 3.18
C PRO A 36 0.70 11.42 4.08
N PHE A 37 0.86 12.11 5.20
CA PHE A 37 -0.29 12.45 6.03
C PHE A 37 -1.29 13.33 5.26
N LEU A 38 -2.58 13.06 5.45
CA LEU A 38 -3.66 13.93 5.03
C LEU A 38 -4.04 14.83 6.19
N MET A 39 -4.02 16.15 5.97
CA MET A 39 -4.67 17.09 6.86
C MET A 39 -6.15 17.23 6.46
N TRP A 40 -7.05 17.03 7.43
CA TRP A 40 -8.48 17.23 7.28
C TRP A 40 -8.98 18.23 8.32
N TYR A 41 -9.91 19.09 7.94
CA TYR A 41 -10.43 20.18 8.78
C TYR A 41 -11.95 20.23 8.72
N ASP A 42 -12.59 20.33 9.89
CA ASP A 42 -14.03 20.57 10.03
C ASP A 42 -14.32 21.28 11.34
N ASP A 43 -14.67 22.56 11.26
CA ASP A 43 -15.01 23.41 12.40
C ASP A 43 -16.49 23.41 12.79
N ASN A 44 -17.31 22.53 12.21
CA ASN A 44 -18.71 22.44 12.56
C ASN A 44 -18.85 22.01 14.04
N PRO A 45 -19.38 22.87 14.93
CA PRO A 45 -19.47 22.55 16.35
C PRO A 45 -20.56 21.52 16.65
N LYS A 46 -21.47 21.25 15.69
CA LYS A 46 -22.54 20.27 15.83
C LYS A 46 -22.07 18.84 15.59
N THR A 47 -20.94 18.67 14.90
CA THR A 47 -20.40 17.35 14.59
C THR A 47 -19.55 16.87 15.78
N PRO A 48 -19.89 15.74 16.42
CA PRO A 48 -19.06 15.15 17.45
C PRO A 48 -17.66 14.80 16.92
N VAL A 49 -16.64 14.92 17.77
CA VAL A 49 -15.24 14.63 17.41
C VAL A 49 -15.06 13.22 16.85
N THR A 50 -15.76 12.22 17.38
CA THR A 50 -15.73 10.84 16.86
C THR A 50 -16.16 10.77 15.38
N GLN A 51 -17.20 11.53 15.01
CA GLN A 51 -17.66 11.58 13.62
C GLN A 51 -16.67 12.33 12.73
N LYS A 52 -16.05 13.41 13.25
CA LYS A 52 -14.99 14.14 12.55
C LYS A 52 -13.78 13.27 12.24
N ILE A 53 -13.31 12.48 13.22
CA ILE A 53 -12.19 11.55 13.00
C ILE A 53 -12.57 10.48 11.97
N ALA A 54 -13.78 9.91 12.05
CA ALA A 54 -14.26 8.94 11.06
C ALA A 54 -14.32 9.56 9.64
N ALA A 55 -14.77 10.81 9.51
CA ALA A 55 -14.80 11.53 8.24
C ALA A 55 -13.37 11.78 7.71
N ALA A 56 -12.44 12.17 8.57
CA ALA A 56 -11.03 12.35 8.20
C ALA A 56 -10.39 11.03 7.69
N ILE A 57 -10.67 9.91 8.36
CA ILE A 57 -10.22 8.57 7.94
C ILE A 57 -10.80 8.21 6.58
N ASN A 58 -12.10 8.43 6.37
CA ASN A 58 -12.76 8.16 5.09
C ASN A 58 -12.16 9.03 3.97
N ALA A 59 -11.87 10.30 4.25
CA ALA A 59 -11.20 11.19 3.32
C ALA A 59 -9.78 10.70 2.96
N TYR A 60 -9.04 10.18 3.94
CA TYR A 60 -7.73 9.56 3.71
C TYR A 60 -7.83 8.33 2.80
N LYS A 61 -8.75 7.41 3.09
CA LYS A 61 -8.97 6.20 2.27
C LYS A 61 -9.42 6.54 0.85
N ALA A 62 -10.28 7.56 0.69
CA ALA A 62 -10.70 8.04 -0.62
C ALA A 62 -9.54 8.67 -1.41
N ARG A 63 -8.61 9.33 -0.72
CA ARG A 63 -7.42 9.95 -1.34
C ARG A 63 -6.33 8.92 -1.69
N PHE A 64 -6.17 7.91 -0.84
CA PHE A 64 -5.17 6.85 -0.98
C PHE A 64 -5.85 5.46 -0.98
N PRO A 65 -6.44 5.03 -2.11
CA PRO A 65 -7.09 3.73 -2.21
C PRO A 65 -6.13 2.58 -1.90
N GLY A 66 -6.58 1.61 -1.10
CA GLY A 66 -5.79 0.43 -0.71
C GLY A 66 -4.85 0.67 0.49
N VAL A 67 -4.92 1.84 1.13
CA VAL A 67 -4.06 2.20 2.26
C VAL A 67 -4.93 2.36 3.50
N GLU A 68 -4.61 1.59 4.55
CA GLU A 68 -5.29 1.64 5.84
C GLU A 68 -4.55 2.58 6.80
N PRO A 69 -5.16 3.69 7.26
CA PRO A 69 -4.51 4.58 8.21
C PRO A 69 -4.40 3.91 9.58
N THR A 70 -3.24 4.05 10.23
CA THR A 70 -2.98 3.49 11.56
C THR A 70 -2.87 4.57 12.64
N LEU A 71 -2.72 5.84 12.23
CA LEU A 71 -2.50 6.97 13.12
C LEU A 71 -3.38 8.17 12.74
N VAL A 72 -3.96 8.80 13.76
CA VAL A 72 -4.60 10.11 13.67
C VAL A 72 -3.99 11.02 14.74
N LEU A 73 -3.40 12.14 14.32
CA LEU A 73 -2.97 13.20 15.21
C LEU A 73 -4.08 14.24 15.34
N VAL A 74 -4.43 14.56 16.57
CA VAL A 74 -5.50 15.49 16.92
C VAL A 74 -5.01 16.51 17.95
N ASN A 75 -5.78 17.57 18.16
CA ASN A 75 -5.58 18.43 19.31
C ASN A 75 -5.78 17.63 20.61
N GLU A 76 -5.03 17.95 21.67
CA GLU A 76 -5.12 17.23 22.95
C GLU A 76 -6.51 17.23 23.59
N ALA A 77 -7.30 18.28 23.35
CA ALA A 77 -8.68 18.37 23.85
C ALA A 77 -9.68 17.48 23.07
N GLU A 78 -9.25 16.90 21.95
CA GLU A 78 -10.09 16.12 21.02
C GLU A 78 -9.63 14.65 20.92
N VAL A 79 -8.80 14.19 21.87
CA VAL A 79 -8.30 12.80 21.92
C VAL A 79 -9.43 11.87 22.35
N ILE A 80 -9.81 10.96 21.46
CA ILE A 80 -10.83 9.94 21.70
C ILE A 80 -10.28 8.59 21.22
N PRO A 81 -10.42 7.51 22.01
CA PRO A 81 -10.04 6.18 21.56
C PRO A 81 -10.92 5.71 20.40
N ILE A 82 -10.30 5.21 19.34
CA ILE A 82 -10.98 4.55 18.21
C ILE A 82 -10.39 3.16 18.06
N GLU A 83 -11.26 2.16 17.92
CA GLU A 83 -10.83 0.78 17.75
C GLU A 83 -10.00 0.61 16.47
N GLY A 84 -8.84 -0.02 16.59
CA GLY A 84 -7.96 -0.31 15.45
C GLY A 84 -7.11 0.86 14.94
N ILE A 85 -7.23 2.07 15.51
CA ILE A 85 -6.47 3.24 15.08
C ILE A 85 -5.85 3.95 16.29
N MET A 86 -4.56 4.26 16.20
CA MET A 86 -3.88 5.05 17.21
C MET A 86 -4.31 6.51 17.07
N VAL A 87 -5.00 7.04 18.08
CA VAL A 87 -5.34 8.47 18.16
C VAL A 87 -4.39 9.13 19.16
N ARG A 88 -3.60 10.10 18.70
CA ARG A 88 -2.58 10.78 19.51
C ARG A 88 -2.84 12.28 19.58
N GLY A 89 -2.91 12.80 20.81
CA GLY A 89 -2.96 14.23 21.07
C GLY A 89 -1.62 14.91 20.83
N MET A 90 -1.64 16.06 20.15
CA MET A 90 -0.47 16.88 19.88
C MET A 90 -0.78 18.34 20.18
N VAL A 91 0.05 18.99 21.01
CA VAL A 91 -0.07 20.44 21.33
C VAL A 91 0.02 21.34 20.10
N THR A 92 0.72 20.89 19.06
CA THR A 92 0.94 21.65 17.81
C THR A 92 -0.18 21.49 16.80
N VAL A 93 -1.16 20.61 17.05
CA VAL A 93 -2.31 20.42 16.18
C VAL A 93 -3.43 21.33 16.66
N ASN A 94 -3.88 22.23 15.78
CA ASN A 94 -5.03 23.09 16.07
C ASN A 94 -6.29 22.25 16.27
N ARG A 95 -7.23 22.76 17.08
CA ARG A 95 -8.56 22.13 17.20
C ARG A 95 -9.22 22.02 15.84
N HIS A 96 -10.08 21.01 15.69
CA HIS A 96 -10.83 20.75 14.47
C HIS A 96 -9.95 20.36 13.27
N THR A 97 -8.65 20.15 13.51
CA THR A 97 -7.67 19.69 12.53
C THR A 97 -7.25 18.27 12.86
N TYR A 98 -7.29 17.40 11.86
CA TYR A 98 -7.03 15.97 12.00
C TYR A 98 -5.99 15.56 10.97
N TRP A 99 -4.84 15.08 11.44
CA TRP A 99 -3.80 14.56 10.55
C TRP A 99 -3.86 13.04 10.53
N VAL A 100 -4.21 12.47 9.39
CA VAL A 100 -4.39 11.02 9.22
C VAL A 100 -3.22 10.46 8.43
N GLY A 101 -2.65 9.36 8.89
CA GLY A 101 -1.52 8.72 8.21
C GLY A 101 -1.24 7.31 8.72
N GLN A 102 -0.02 6.85 8.43
CA GLN A 102 0.50 5.56 8.86
C GLN A 102 1.80 5.75 9.63
N ILE A 103 2.07 4.81 10.53
CA ILE A 103 3.36 4.59 11.17
C ILE A 103 3.81 3.15 10.90
#